data_AF-A0A7V9Q2Y7-F1
#
_entry.id   AF-A0A7V9Q2Y7-F1
#
_cell.length_a   1.000
_cell.length_b   1.000
_cell.length_c   1.000
_cell.angle_alpha   90.00
_cell.angle_beta   90.00
_cell.angle_gamma   90.00
#
_symmetry.space_group_name_H-M   'P 1'
#
loop_
_entity.id
_entity.type
_entity.pdbx_description
1 polymer ?
#
loop_
_entity_poly.entity_id
_entity_poly.type
_entity_poly.pdbx_seq_one_letter_code
_entity_poly.pdbx_strand_id
1 'polypeptide(L)'
;MAALSDSRLLLGDWNRVIRDPLDLVRIAFVVGAIWLAVAGDAKGAFNLALGSVVLVAARLANLPRLYDLALIIAMTLTQGGEAAGLYDTWAWYDRVVHFVVPMLTSQVLYLCLARIEVLPDPQQETLRRHDAGMFIVTFALGLAVGAVWEIFEWSSDGVFGSDLSQGNVDTVGDLIADAGGSLAGGALMVLWSKKGWGSVRRVPGSRHEDVSD
;
A
#
# COMPACT_ATOMS: atom_id res chain seq x y z
N MET A 1 1.72 -34.89 11.39
CA MET A 1 1.86 -33.51 10.86
C MET A 1 2.55 -32.70 11.94
N ALA A 2 3.76 -32.17 11.68
CA ALA A 2 4.41 -31.28 12.63
C ALA A 2 3.61 -29.98 12.74
N ALA A 3 3.30 -29.53 13.96
CA ALA A 3 2.66 -28.25 14.18
C ALA A 3 3.59 -27.13 13.69
N LEU A 4 3.04 -26.16 12.95
CA LEU A 4 3.79 -24.98 12.53
C LEU A 4 4.12 -24.15 13.77
N SER A 5 5.36 -23.64 13.88
CA SER A 5 5.71 -22.67 14.93
C SER A 5 4.93 -21.37 14.74
N ASP A 6 4.70 -20.64 15.84
CA ASP A 6 4.01 -19.34 15.82
C ASP A 6 4.66 -18.34 14.86
N SER A 7 6.00 -18.36 14.75
CA SER A 7 6.74 -17.52 13.81
C SER A 7 6.45 -17.89 12.35
N ARG A 8 6.34 -19.18 12.04
CA ARG A 8 6.07 -19.67 10.68
C ARG A 8 4.62 -19.41 10.27
N LEU A 9 3.69 -19.46 11.22
CA LEU A 9 2.30 -19.05 10.99
C LEU A 9 2.22 -17.55 10.65
N LEU A 10 2.93 -16.69 11.38
CA LEU A 10 2.83 -15.24 11.21
C LEU A 10 3.69 -14.67 10.08
N LEU A 11 4.90 -15.19 9.88
CA LEU A 11 5.89 -14.67 8.94
C LEU A 11 5.93 -15.46 7.62
N GLY A 12 5.30 -16.63 7.57
CA GLY A 12 5.17 -17.43 6.35
C GLY A 12 6.25 -18.47 6.15
N ASP A 13 6.70 -18.62 4.90
CA ASP A 13 7.45 -19.75 4.35
C ASP A 13 6.62 -21.07 4.34
N TRP A 14 5.36 -20.94 3.93
CA TRP A 14 4.44 -22.06 3.81
C TRP A 14 4.73 -22.90 2.56
N ASN A 15 4.68 -22.30 1.36
CA ASN A 15 5.08 -22.93 0.11
C ASN A 15 5.41 -21.89 -0.99
N ARG A 16 5.72 -22.37 -2.21
CA ARG A 16 6.10 -21.51 -3.35
C ARG A 16 4.95 -20.66 -3.89
N VAL A 17 3.71 -21.13 -3.77
CA VAL A 17 2.50 -20.49 -4.29
C VAL A 17 1.97 -19.48 -3.27
N ILE A 18 1.69 -19.95 -2.05
CA ILE A 18 1.27 -19.15 -0.90
C ILE A 18 2.49 -19.06 0.02
N ARG A 19 3.17 -17.92 0.01
CA ARG A 19 4.40 -17.71 0.79
C ARG A 19 4.06 -17.43 2.25
N ASP A 20 3.03 -16.64 2.51
CA ASP A 20 2.69 -16.14 3.84
C ASP A 20 1.22 -15.68 3.93
N PRO A 21 0.72 -15.23 5.11
CA PRO A 21 -0.65 -14.74 5.26
C PRO A 21 -1.05 -13.58 4.33
N LEU A 22 -0.10 -12.77 3.86
CA LEU A 22 -0.40 -11.63 2.98
C LEU A 22 -0.92 -12.12 1.62
N ASP A 23 -0.47 -13.29 1.16
CA ASP A 23 -0.97 -13.91 -0.07
C ASP A 23 -2.43 -14.34 0.05
N LEU A 24 -2.95 -14.61 1.25
CA LEU A 24 -4.37 -14.91 1.43
C LEU A 24 -5.24 -13.69 1.12
N VAL A 25 -4.79 -12.49 1.52
CA VAL A 25 -5.50 -11.25 1.20
C VAL A 25 -5.48 -10.99 -0.31
N ARG A 26 -4.35 -11.26 -0.98
CA ARG A 26 -4.27 -11.16 -2.45
C ARG A 26 -5.23 -12.09 -3.16
N ILE A 27 -5.32 -13.34 -2.70
CA ILE A 27 -6.26 -14.31 -3.23
C ILE A 27 -7.69 -13.85 -2.99
N ALA A 28 -8.00 -13.29 -1.80
CA ALA A 28 -9.31 -12.74 -1.49
C ALA A 28 -9.70 -11.61 -2.45
N PHE A 29 -8.77 -10.72 -2.82
CA PHE A 29 -9.00 -9.68 -3.82
C PHE A 29 -9.37 -10.27 -5.19
N VAL A 30 -8.60 -11.25 -5.69
CA VAL A 30 -8.84 -11.87 -7.00
C VAL A 30 -10.16 -12.64 -7.00
N VAL A 31 -10.41 -13.44 -5.96
CA VAL A 31 -11.65 -14.22 -5.83
C VAL A 31 -12.85 -13.30 -5.65
N GLY A 32 -12.72 -12.24 -4.85
CA GLY A 32 -13.76 -11.22 -4.67
C GLY A 32 -14.11 -10.51 -5.98
N ALA A 33 -13.11 -10.15 -6.79
CA ALA A 33 -13.35 -9.55 -8.11
C ALA A 33 -14.17 -10.48 -9.02
N ILE A 34 -13.81 -11.77 -9.08
CA ILE A 34 -14.54 -12.77 -9.86
C ILE A 34 -15.97 -12.95 -9.32
N TRP A 35 -16.12 -13.04 -8.00
CA TRP A 35 -17.41 -13.20 -7.36
C TRP A 35 -18.36 -12.03 -7.67
N LEU A 36 -17.90 -10.79 -7.50
CA LEU A 36 -18.69 -9.61 -7.79
C LEU A 36 -19.06 -9.52 -9.28
N ALA A 37 -18.14 -9.91 -10.17
CA ALA A 37 -18.43 -9.95 -11.60
C ALA A 37 -19.56 -10.95 -11.93
N VAL A 38 -19.52 -12.15 -11.33
CA VAL A 38 -20.56 -13.17 -11.49
C VAL A 38 -21.89 -12.71 -10.87
N ALA A 39 -21.83 -11.97 -9.77
CA ALA A 39 -22.99 -11.40 -9.10
C ALA A 39 -23.60 -10.19 -9.84
N GLY A 40 -22.96 -9.70 -10.92
CA GLY A 40 -23.42 -8.58 -11.72
C GLY A 40 -22.98 -7.20 -11.20
N ASP A 41 -22.14 -7.14 -10.16
CA ASP A 41 -21.53 -5.90 -9.68
C ASP A 41 -20.22 -5.62 -10.42
N ALA A 42 -20.36 -4.97 -11.59
CA ALA A 42 -19.22 -4.62 -12.44
C ALA A 42 -18.28 -3.60 -11.79
N LYS A 43 -18.81 -2.65 -10.99
CA LYS A 43 -18.02 -1.59 -10.35
C LYS A 43 -17.13 -2.18 -9.25
N GLY A 44 -17.73 -2.94 -8.33
CA GLY A 44 -16.97 -3.63 -7.27
C GLY A 44 -15.96 -4.62 -7.83
N ALA A 45 -16.34 -5.37 -8.88
CA ALA A 45 -15.41 -6.27 -9.57
C ALA A 45 -14.20 -5.55 -10.17
N PHE A 46 -14.43 -4.42 -10.84
CA PHE A 46 -13.37 -3.61 -11.43
C PHE A 46 -12.38 -3.09 -10.37
N ASN A 47 -12.88 -2.54 -9.27
CA ASN A 47 -12.03 -2.03 -8.18
C ASN A 47 -11.17 -3.13 -7.55
N LEU A 48 -11.76 -4.28 -7.21
CA LEU A 48 -10.98 -5.41 -6.68
C LEU A 48 -9.98 -5.98 -7.69
N ALA A 49 -10.30 -5.96 -8.98
CA ALA A 49 -9.36 -6.36 -10.04
C ALA A 49 -8.17 -5.39 -10.12
N LEU A 50 -8.42 -4.07 -10.06
CA LEU A 50 -7.36 -3.05 -10.05
C LEU A 50 -6.46 -3.21 -8.82
N GLY A 51 -7.05 -3.37 -7.63
CA GLY A 51 -6.31 -3.67 -6.41
C GLY A 51 -5.48 -4.95 -6.53
N SER A 52 -6.03 -6.00 -7.15
CA SER A 52 -5.32 -7.27 -7.39
C SER A 52 -4.05 -7.06 -8.21
N VAL A 53 -4.11 -6.25 -9.28
CA VAL A 53 -2.94 -5.96 -10.13
C VAL A 53 -1.83 -5.33 -9.31
N VAL A 54 -2.15 -4.30 -8.51
CA VAL A 54 -1.18 -3.62 -7.64
C VAL A 54 -0.56 -4.59 -6.63
N LEU A 55 -1.39 -5.40 -5.97
CA LEU A 55 -0.91 -6.32 -4.94
C LEU A 55 -0.08 -7.48 -5.50
N VAL A 56 -0.39 -7.96 -6.69
CA VAL A 56 0.42 -8.95 -7.41
C VAL A 56 1.74 -8.33 -7.86
N ALA A 57 1.73 -7.10 -8.39
CA ALA A 57 2.95 -6.39 -8.76
C ALA A 57 3.89 -6.21 -7.55
N ALA A 58 3.35 -5.81 -6.40
CA ALA A 58 4.11 -5.69 -5.15
C ALA A 58 4.72 -7.01 -4.68
N ARG A 59 3.97 -8.10 -4.81
CA ARG A 59 4.47 -9.46 -4.55
C ARG A 59 5.64 -9.83 -5.45
N LEU A 60 5.58 -9.46 -6.72
CA LEU A 60 6.67 -9.70 -7.68
C LEU A 60 7.86 -8.79 -7.40
N ALA A 61 7.62 -7.56 -6.98
CA ALA A 61 8.66 -6.63 -6.54
C ALA A 61 9.36 -7.11 -5.25
N ASN A 62 8.76 -8.01 -4.46
CA ASN A 62 9.36 -8.55 -3.23
C ASN A 62 9.74 -7.40 -2.26
N LEU A 63 8.78 -6.52 -1.97
CA LEU A 63 8.92 -5.43 -1.01
C LEU A 63 9.27 -5.94 0.39
N PRO A 64 9.89 -5.10 1.26
CA PRO A 64 9.99 -5.45 2.67
C PRO A 64 8.62 -5.75 3.26
N ARG A 65 8.50 -6.81 4.07
CA ARG A 65 7.21 -7.32 4.57
C ARG A 65 6.29 -6.24 5.14
N LEU A 66 6.85 -5.28 5.88
CA LEU A 66 6.07 -4.18 6.48
C LEU A 66 5.46 -3.25 5.42
N TYR A 67 6.18 -2.96 4.35
CA TYR A 67 5.68 -2.15 3.25
C TYR A 67 4.79 -2.93 2.29
N ASP A 68 4.99 -4.24 2.19
CA ASP A 68 4.06 -5.13 1.52
C ASP A 68 2.69 -5.16 2.23
N LEU A 69 2.71 -5.29 3.57
CA LEU A 69 1.52 -5.15 4.40
C LEU A 69 0.91 -3.75 4.30
N ALA A 70 1.72 -2.69 4.30
CA ALA A 70 1.24 -1.31 4.16
C ALA A 70 0.46 -1.11 2.86
N LEU A 71 0.95 -1.67 1.75
CA LEU A 71 0.26 -1.60 0.46
C LEU A 71 -1.03 -2.44 0.45
N ILE A 72 -1.04 -3.60 1.11
CA ILE A 72 -2.27 -4.40 1.28
C ILE A 72 -3.32 -3.61 2.07
N ILE A 73 -2.93 -2.95 3.16
CA ILE A 73 -3.84 -2.11 3.95
C ILE A 73 -4.37 -0.97 3.09
N ALA A 74 -3.49 -0.27 2.35
CA ALA A 74 -3.88 0.82 1.46
C ALA A 74 -4.89 0.35 0.40
N MET A 75 -4.61 -0.75 -0.30
CA MET A 75 -5.52 -1.31 -1.31
C MET A 75 -6.84 -1.82 -0.72
N THR A 76 -6.81 -2.35 0.51
CA THR A 76 -8.02 -2.77 1.22
C THR A 76 -8.91 -1.59 1.58
N LEU A 77 -8.32 -0.48 2.03
CA LEU A 77 -9.07 0.73 2.35
C LEU A 77 -9.64 1.40 1.11
N THR A 78 -8.85 1.58 0.04
CA THR A 78 -9.39 2.19 -1.19
C THR A 78 -10.27 1.23 -1.98
N GLN A 79 -9.69 0.21 -2.61
CA GLN A 79 -10.39 -0.66 -3.57
C GLN A 79 -11.38 -1.61 -2.88
N GLY A 80 -10.97 -2.16 -1.73
CA GLY A 80 -11.84 -3.01 -0.93
C GLY A 80 -12.98 -2.21 -0.28
N GLY A 81 -12.70 -1.00 0.20
CA GLY A 81 -13.70 -0.10 0.77
C GLY A 81 -14.76 0.29 -0.25
N GLU A 82 -14.34 0.63 -1.47
CA GLU A 82 -15.25 0.96 -2.56
C GLU A 82 -16.11 -0.23 -2.98
N ALA A 83 -15.51 -1.41 -3.16
CA ALA A 83 -16.26 -2.62 -3.48
C ALA A 83 -17.24 -3.05 -2.37
N ALA A 84 -17.02 -2.61 -1.13
CA ALA A 84 -17.91 -2.84 0.00
C ALA A 84 -18.89 -1.69 0.27
N GLY A 85 -18.88 -0.61 -0.53
CA GLY A 85 -19.75 0.56 -0.36
C GLY A 85 -19.45 1.38 0.89
N LEU A 86 -18.22 1.34 1.42
CA LEU A 86 -17.87 2.03 2.67
C LEU A 86 -17.83 3.56 2.51
N TYR A 87 -17.45 4.05 1.33
CA TYR A 87 -17.49 5.47 0.98
C TYR A 87 -18.91 6.03 1.07
N ASP A 88 -19.89 5.29 0.56
CA ASP A 88 -21.30 5.68 0.62
C ASP A 88 -21.90 5.53 2.03
N THR A 89 -21.40 4.57 2.80
CA THR A 89 -21.98 4.24 4.11
C THR A 89 -21.51 5.23 5.19
N TRP A 90 -20.23 5.59 5.22
CA TRP A 90 -19.62 6.36 6.30
C TRP A 90 -18.97 7.64 5.78
N ALA A 91 -19.57 8.79 6.06
CA ALA A 91 -19.12 10.10 5.57
C ALA A 91 -17.68 10.51 5.96
N TRP A 92 -17.07 9.88 6.97
CA TRP A 92 -15.68 10.15 7.37
C TRP A 92 -14.67 9.20 6.71
N TYR A 93 -15.14 8.15 6.05
CA TYR A 93 -14.31 7.06 5.52
C TYR A 93 -13.30 7.60 4.52
N ASP A 94 -13.80 8.38 3.56
CA ASP A 94 -13.03 9.02 2.51
C ASP A 94 -11.83 9.80 3.05
N ARG A 95 -12.07 10.74 3.97
CA ARG A 95 -11.02 11.52 4.67
C ARG A 95 -9.97 10.65 5.36
N VAL A 96 -10.38 9.50 5.92
CA VAL A 96 -9.45 8.54 6.54
C VAL A 96 -8.62 7.82 5.48
N VAL A 97 -9.20 7.45 4.34
CA VAL A 97 -8.45 6.87 3.23
C VAL A 97 -7.41 7.87 2.70
N HIS A 98 -7.79 9.12 2.48
CA HIS A 98 -6.88 10.21 2.07
C HIS A 98 -5.76 10.45 3.07
N PHE A 99 -5.98 10.26 4.37
CA PHE A 99 -4.87 10.30 5.32
C PHE A 99 -3.98 9.05 5.24
N VAL A 100 -4.58 7.85 5.23
CA VAL A 100 -3.85 6.59 5.43
C VAL A 100 -3.13 6.13 4.17
N VAL A 101 -3.70 6.29 2.99
CA VAL A 101 -3.13 5.76 1.74
C VAL A 101 -1.80 6.45 1.40
N PRO A 102 -1.66 7.79 1.38
CA PRO A 102 -0.38 8.46 1.16
C PRO A 102 0.64 8.18 2.27
N MET A 103 0.17 8.06 3.52
CA MET A 103 1.02 7.68 4.65
C MET A 103 1.69 6.31 4.46
N LEU A 104 1.03 5.36 3.79
CA LEU A 104 1.51 3.99 3.64
C LEU A 104 2.18 3.71 2.29
N THR A 105 1.77 4.43 1.24
CA THR A 105 2.25 4.21 -0.14
C THR A 105 3.46 5.05 -0.50
N SER A 106 3.65 6.22 0.13
CA SER A 106 4.79 7.10 -0.16
C SER A 106 6.15 6.42 0.06
N GLN A 107 6.30 5.62 1.11
CA GLN A 107 7.53 4.86 1.38
C GLN A 107 7.72 3.72 0.38
N VAL A 108 6.63 3.06 -0.05
CA VAL A 108 6.69 2.03 -1.10
C VAL A 108 7.27 2.65 -2.37
N LEU A 109 6.77 3.82 -2.77
CA LEU A 109 7.28 4.55 -3.93
C LEU A 109 8.75 4.93 -3.76
N TYR A 110 9.14 5.48 -2.60
CA TYR A 110 10.54 5.78 -2.32
C TYR A 110 11.42 4.54 -2.51
N LEU A 111 11.04 3.40 -1.93
CA LEU A 111 11.82 2.16 -2.02
C LEU A 111 11.89 1.60 -3.43
N CYS A 112 10.81 1.69 -4.21
CA CYS A 112 10.81 1.31 -5.61
C CYS A 112 11.81 2.17 -6.40
N LEU A 113 11.78 3.49 -6.20
CA LEU A 113 12.73 4.43 -6.82
C LEU A 113 14.17 4.18 -6.38
N ALA A 114 14.39 3.82 -5.12
CA ALA A 114 15.72 3.47 -4.62
C ALA A 114 16.27 2.21 -5.27
N ARG A 115 15.43 1.20 -5.52
CA ARG A 115 15.83 -0.06 -6.17
C ARG A 115 16.16 0.08 -7.65
N ILE A 116 15.68 1.14 -8.30
CA ILE A 116 16.05 1.48 -9.69
C ILE A 116 17.08 2.62 -9.74
N GLU A 117 17.77 2.88 -8.62
CA GLU A 117 18.89 3.83 -8.51
C GLU A 117 18.52 5.30 -8.81
N VAL A 118 17.23 5.64 -8.76
CA VAL A 118 16.76 7.04 -8.86
C VAL A 118 16.94 7.78 -7.54
N LEU A 119 16.79 7.08 -6.42
CA LEU A 119 17.00 7.58 -5.07
C LEU A 119 18.05 6.73 -4.34
N PRO A 120 18.72 7.25 -3.31
CA PRO A 120 19.66 6.46 -2.52
C PRO A 120 18.94 5.36 -1.72
N ASP A 121 19.60 4.23 -1.50
CA ASP A 121 19.05 3.22 -0.59
C ASP A 121 19.08 3.76 0.85
N PRO A 122 17.98 3.64 1.62
CA PRO A 122 17.88 4.19 2.98
C PRO A 122 18.94 3.65 3.96
N GLN A 123 19.55 2.50 3.67
CA GLN A 123 20.61 1.92 4.49
C GLN A 123 21.98 2.53 4.21
N GLN A 124 22.20 3.07 3.01
CA GLN A 124 23.52 3.57 2.58
C GLN A 124 23.82 4.96 3.17
N GLU A 125 22.79 5.73 3.50
CA GLU A 125 22.92 7.13 3.87
C GLU A 125 22.69 7.38 5.36
N THR A 126 23.71 7.93 6.04
CA THR A 126 23.71 8.09 7.50
C THR A 126 23.80 9.56 7.96
N LEU A 127 23.88 10.50 7.02
CA LEU A 127 24.00 11.92 7.34
C LEU A 127 22.63 12.57 7.56
N ARG A 128 22.53 13.49 8.53
CA ARG A 128 21.28 14.23 8.85
C ARG A 128 20.64 14.94 7.66
N ARG A 129 21.44 15.42 6.70
CA ARG A 129 20.93 16.06 5.49
C ARG A 129 20.22 15.07 4.55
N HIS A 130 20.63 13.80 4.57
CA HIS A 130 19.99 12.74 3.79
C HIS A 130 18.66 12.33 4.44
N ASP A 131 18.56 12.32 5.77
CA ASP A 131 17.26 12.18 6.47
C ASP A 131 16.25 13.25 6.02
N ALA A 132 16.70 14.51 5.94
CA ALA A 132 15.85 15.61 5.48
C ALA A 132 15.42 15.44 4.01
N GLY A 133 16.35 15.04 3.13
CA GLY A 133 16.05 14.74 1.74
C GLY A 133 15.05 13.59 1.58
N MET A 134 15.25 12.49 2.30
CA MET A 134 14.33 11.35 2.35
C MET A 134 12.93 11.77 2.80
N PHE A 135 12.86 12.55 3.88
CA PHE A 135 11.59 13.07 4.38
C PHE A 135 10.86 13.89 3.33
N ILE A 136 11.53 14.89 2.73
CA ILE A 136 10.93 15.81 1.76
C ILE A 136 10.46 15.07 0.50
N VAL A 137 11.29 14.17 -0.04
CA VAL A 137 10.93 13.39 -1.24
C VAL A 137 9.78 12.45 -0.94
N THR A 138 9.79 11.75 0.19
CA THR A 138 8.69 10.84 0.57
C THR A 138 7.39 11.62 0.79
N PHE A 139 7.45 12.78 1.45
CA PHE A 139 6.31 13.68 1.58
C PHE A 139 5.76 14.10 0.21
N ALA A 140 6.62 14.53 -0.70
CA ALA A 140 6.21 14.94 -2.04
C ALA A 140 5.58 13.79 -2.84
N LEU A 141 6.12 12.56 -2.72
CA LEU A 141 5.56 11.37 -3.35
C LEU A 141 4.15 11.06 -2.84
N GLY A 142 3.93 11.11 -1.53
CA GLY A 142 2.60 10.88 -0.96
C GLY A 142 1.59 11.95 -1.40
N LEU A 143 1.99 13.23 -1.36
CA LEU A 143 1.11 14.32 -1.79
C LEU A 143 0.79 14.21 -3.28
N ALA A 144 1.75 13.76 -4.10
CA ALA A 144 1.53 13.50 -5.52
C ALA A 144 0.55 12.34 -5.76
N VAL A 145 0.55 11.30 -4.92
CA VAL A 145 -0.46 10.22 -4.98
C VAL A 145 -1.86 10.78 -4.76
N GLY A 146 -2.03 11.58 -3.71
CA GLY A 146 -3.30 12.27 -3.41
C GLY A 146 -3.76 13.17 -4.55
N ALA A 147 -2.87 14.05 -5.04
CA ALA A 147 -3.17 14.93 -6.17
C ALA A 147 -3.53 14.17 -7.46
N VAL A 148 -2.86 13.04 -7.75
CA VAL A 148 -3.22 12.20 -8.90
C VAL A 148 -4.59 11.56 -8.72
N TRP A 149 -4.97 11.20 -7.49
CA TRP A 149 -6.31 10.69 -7.18
C TRP A 149 -7.39 11.73 -7.42
N GLU A 150 -7.24 12.96 -6.90
CA GLU A 150 -8.18 14.06 -7.16
C GLU A 150 -8.35 14.36 -8.66
N ILE A 151 -7.24 14.34 -9.41
CA ILE A 151 -7.28 14.51 -10.87
C ILE A 151 -8.05 13.35 -11.51
N PHE A 152 -7.90 12.13 -11.01
CA PHE A 152 -8.62 10.96 -11.49
C PHE A 152 -10.13 11.09 -11.20
N GLU A 153 -10.53 11.50 -10.01
CA GLU A 153 -11.95 11.69 -9.66
C GLU A 153 -12.61 12.72 -10.56
N TRP A 154 -12.00 13.91 -10.67
CA TRP A 154 -12.48 14.98 -11.54
C TRP A 154 -12.56 14.53 -13.02
N SER A 155 -11.56 13.79 -13.49
CA SER A 155 -11.54 13.29 -14.87
C SER A 155 -12.58 12.19 -15.09
N SER A 156 -12.80 11.34 -14.08
CA SER A 156 -13.72 10.22 -14.14
C SER A 156 -15.16 10.70 -14.29
N ASP A 157 -15.53 11.79 -13.63
CA ASP A 157 -16.87 12.36 -13.73
C ASP A 157 -17.16 12.83 -15.17
N GLY A 158 -16.17 13.41 -15.84
CA GLY A 158 -16.28 13.85 -17.23
C GLY A 158 -16.26 12.70 -18.26
N VAL A 159 -15.48 11.64 -18.01
CA VAL A 159 -15.26 10.55 -18.99
C VAL A 159 -16.24 9.40 -18.82
N PHE A 160 -16.53 9.04 -17.57
CA PHE A 160 -17.33 7.86 -17.22
C PHE A 160 -18.70 8.23 -16.63
N GLY A 161 -18.97 9.52 -16.36
CA GLY A 161 -20.20 9.95 -15.71
C GLY A 161 -20.30 9.46 -14.27
N SER A 162 -19.15 9.29 -13.60
CA SER A 162 -19.13 9.05 -12.16
C SER A 162 -19.53 10.31 -11.37
N ASP A 163 -19.59 10.15 -10.05
CA ASP A 163 -19.86 11.23 -9.10
C ASP A 163 -18.84 11.15 -7.96
N LEU A 164 -17.55 11.18 -8.34
CA LEU A 164 -16.43 11.05 -7.40
C LEU A 164 -15.98 12.42 -6.88
N SER A 165 -15.89 13.43 -7.74
CA SER A 165 -15.46 14.77 -7.32
C SER A 165 -16.64 15.53 -6.70
N GLN A 166 -16.74 15.51 -5.37
CA GLN A 166 -17.84 16.17 -4.63
C GLN A 166 -17.64 17.69 -4.42
N GLY A 167 -16.71 18.29 -5.15
CA GLY A 167 -16.49 19.74 -5.24
C GLY A 167 -15.31 20.25 -4.41
N ASN A 168 -15.00 21.55 -4.55
CA ASN A 168 -13.73 22.11 -4.06
C ASN A 168 -13.45 21.95 -2.56
N VAL A 169 -14.49 21.97 -1.72
CA VAL A 169 -14.29 21.82 -0.27
C VAL A 169 -13.86 20.40 0.08
N ASP A 170 -14.37 19.43 -0.66
CA ASP A 170 -14.02 18.01 -0.53
C ASP A 170 -12.57 17.81 -0.97
N THR A 171 -12.30 18.06 -2.25
CA THR A 171 -10.96 17.96 -2.87
C THR A 171 -9.86 18.65 -2.09
N VAL A 172 -10.08 19.90 -1.64
CA VAL A 172 -9.05 20.60 -0.85
C VAL A 172 -8.89 19.97 0.54
N GLY A 173 -9.99 19.51 1.14
CA GLY A 173 -9.96 18.77 2.40
C GLY A 173 -9.21 17.44 2.28
N ASP A 174 -9.37 16.75 1.16
CA ASP A 174 -8.69 15.49 0.85
C ASP A 174 -7.20 15.70 0.59
N LEU A 175 -6.83 16.71 -0.19
CA LEU A 175 -5.42 17.10 -0.35
C LEU A 175 -4.74 17.52 0.97
N ILE A 176 -5.49 18.12 1.91
CA ILE A 176 -4.98 18.43 3.25
C ILE A 176 -4.76 17.14 4.04
N ALA A 177 -5.70 16.19 3.98
CA ALA A 177 -5.55 14.89 4.60
C ALA A 177 -4.37 14.11 3.99
N ASP A 178 -4.21 14.14 2.67
CA ASP A 178 -3.10 13.55 1.93
C ASP A 178 -1.76 14.14 2.36
N ALA A 179 -1.69 15.46 2.50
CA ALA A 179 -0.50 16.13 3.02
C ALA A 179 -0.17 15.67 4.45
N GLY A 180 -1.18 15.59 5.32
CA GLY A 180 -1.03 15.08 6.68
C GLY A 180 -0.50 13.63 6.72
N GLY A 181 -1.10 12.77 5.91
CA GLY A 181 -0.66 11.39 5.74
C GLY A 181 0.77 11.29 5.24
N SER A 182 1.10 12.08 4.22
CA SER A 182 2.43 12.13 3.61
C SER A 182 3.51 12.63 4.56
N LEU A 183 3.20 13.55 5.46
CA LEU A 183 4.11 14.00 6.53
C LEU A 183 4.44 12.84 7.47
N ALA A 184 3.42 12.09 7.90
CA ALA A 184 3.62 10.88 8.70
C ALA A 184 4.42 9.83 7.91
N GLY A 185 4.14 9.66 6.62
CA GLY A 185 4.84 8.75 5.73
C GLY A 185 6.34 9.05 5.64
N GLY A 186 6.71 10.32 5.44
CA GLY A 186 8.09 10.79 5.44
C GLY A 186 8.79 10.58 6.78
N ALA A 187 8.11 10.83 7.90
CA ALA A 187 8.67 10.58 9.23
C ALA A 187 8.95 9.09 9.45
N LEU A 188 8.03 8.21 9.07
CA LEU A 188 8.19 6.76 9.13
C LEU A 188 9.36 6.28 8.24
N MET A 189 9.56 6.90 7.08
CA MET A 189 10.67 6.59 6.18
C MET A 189 12.04 6.92 6.81
N VAL A 190 12.15 8.08 7.48
CA VAL A 190 13.35 8.45 8.23
C VAL A 190 13.59 7.48 9.39
N LEU A 191 12.53 7.06 10.10
CA LEU A 191 12.65 6.05 11.16
C LEU A 191 13.10 4.68 10.62
N TRP A 192 12.67 4.31 9.41
CA TRP A 192 13.13 3.10 8.72
C TRP A 192 14.64 3.16 8.44
N SER A 193 15.11 4.26 7.85
CA SER A 193 16.54 4.47 7.60
C SER A 193 17.36 4.46 8.90
N LYS A 194 16.90 5.15 9.95
CA LYS A 194 17.60 5.19 11.25
C LYS A 194 17.74 3.83 11.94
N LYS A 195 16.91 2.85 11.59
CA LYS A 195 17.07 1.47 12.04
C LYS A 195 18.09 0.68 11.21
N GLY A 196 18.75 1.31 10.24
CA GLY A 196 19.69 0.71 9.32
C GLY A 196 19.02 -0.21 8.30
N TRP A 197 17.73 0.01 8.00
CA TRP A 197 16.97 -0.85 7.10
C TRP A 197 16.94 -0.26 5.70
N GLY A 198 17.24 -1.09 4.70
CA GLY A 198 17.30 -0.69 3.30
C GLY A 198 16.03 -1.04 2.51
N SER A 199 16.15 -1.00 1.18
CA SER A 199 15.04 -1.29 0.28
C SER A 199 14.74 -2.78 0.12
N VAL A 200 15.67 -3.67 0.47
CA VAL A 200 15.49 -5.14 0.41
C VAL A 200 15.55 -5.72 1.82
N ARG A 201 14.46 -6.30 2.29
CA ARG A 201 14.41 -6.98 3.59
C ARG A 201 13.31 -8.02 3.66
N ARG A 202 13.68 -9.31 3.61
CA ARG A 202 12.78 -10.42 3.96
C ARG A 202 13.16 -10.93 5.34
N VAL A 203 12.21 -10.97 6.26
CA VAL A 203 12.35 -11.66 7.55
C VAL A 203 11.80 -13.07 7.35
N PRO A 204 12.63 -14.13 7.37
CA PRO A 204 12.17 -15.51 7.21
C PRO A 204 11.25 -15.94 8.38
N GLY A 205 10.30 -16.83 8.10
CA GLY A 205 9.44 -17.45 9.11
C GLY A 205 10.06 -18.69 9.78
N SER A 206 11.12 -19.25 9.18
CA SER A 206 11.97 -20.30 9.75
C SER A 206 13.38 -19.76 9.99
N ARG A 207 13.98 -20.04 11.16
CA ARG A 207 15.43 -19.86 11.31
C ARG A 207 16.10 -21.05 10.65
N HIS A 208 17.24 -20.84 9.97
CA HIS A 208 18.00 -21.93 9.34
C HIS A 208 18.44 -23.05 10.33
N GLU A 209 18.27 -22.83 11.63
CA GLU A 209 18.52 -23.80 12.70
C GLU A 209 17.41 -24.87 12.82
N ASP A 210 16.21 -24.65 12.26
CA ASP A 210 15.05 -25.55 12.39
C ASP A 210 15.02 -26.69 11.34
N VAL A 211 16.10 -26.92 10.58
CA VAL A 211 16.18 -27.92 9.48
C VAL A 211 17.19 -29.04 9.75
N SER A 212 17.84 -29.04 10.90
CA SER A 212 18.70 -30.15 11.34
C SER A 212 18.05 -30.88 12.50
N ASP A 213 17.23 -31.88 12.19
CA ASP A 213 16.95 -33.09 13.00
C ASP A 213 16.27 -34.16 12.12
#